data_AF-F9GF60-F1
#
_entry.id   AF-F9GF60-F1
#
_cell.length_a   1.000
_cell.length_b   1.000
_cell.length_c   1.000
_cell.angle_alpha   90.00
_cell.angle_beta   90.00
_cell.angle_gamma   90.00
#
_symmetry.space_group_name_H-M   'P 1'
#
loop_
_entity.id
_entity.type
_entity.pdbx_description
1 polymer ?
#
loop_
_entity_poly.entity_id
_entity_poly.type
_entity_poly.pdbx_seq_one_letter_code
_entity_poly.pdbx_strand_id
1 'polypeptide(L)'
;MDVQPLQDAFSRLSLDKDKHQAASYYDISEVEEETGNMSLFELYRQYPANSFEIPIYYRAIHCESPSEVQGGHRARLFPPPAFDSLVLRTLQNHVRRHAQFGNRTPTPFISVTDDLLRALSIAFRSYTDKEDVAILLVDPWKLAAGNYLRCNSLRSKIGLGCKDVYNTEILIWGEIPLDSIICRWGRSPIMNSGLLDVLPSLRHLSPDADLSSLRDGLRGDTDSFSPAKVATTLVNLGMDPSSFQIKQVFLFLLGAVEGYRVEKFLEGIELEIESLFPLKIQEFDQAAHQLSLTLGRKELISYYRNDYASISEEFCPFEDNESKRRWRKEWSLLIHHDFCPDYESWWVRREERDLSDLEAELMANHNSTGLKKWLMKK
;
A
#
# COMPACT_ATOMS: atom_id res chain seq x y z
N MET A 1 -18.41 19.83 6.84
CA MET A 1 -18.21 19.73 8.30
C MET A 1 -16.80 19.24 8.48
N ASP A 2 -15.90 20.14 8.84
CA ASP A 2 -14.47 19.87 8.87
C ASP A 2 -14.14 18.85 9.97
N VAL A 3 -13.62 17.70 9.56
CA VAL A 3 -13.10 16.67 10.45
C VAL A 3 -11.80 17.22 11.02
N GLN A 4 -11.80 17.61 12.29
CA GLN A 4 -10.56 18.00 12.98
C GLN A 4 -9.60 16.79 12.98
N PRO A 5 -8.34 16.94 12.51
CA PRO A 5 -7.35 15.88 12.56
C PRO A 5 -7.17 15.39 13.99
N LEU A 6 -7.06 14.08 14.19
CA LEU A 6 -6.73 13.43 15.47
C LEU A 6 -5.50 14.12 16.10
N GLN A 7 -4.48 14.48 15.29
CA GLN A 7 -3.32 15.26 15.74
C GLN A 7 -3.70 16.58 16.42
N ASP A 8 -4.64 17.36 15.88
CA ASP A 8 -5.10 18.62 16.48
C ASP A 8 -5.93 18.38 17.75
N ALA A 9 -6.75 17.34 17.77
CA ALA A 9 -7.50 16.94 18.96
C ALA A 9 -6.58 16.53 20.12
N PHE A 10 -5.45 15.84 19.87
CA PHE A 10 -4.45 15.53 20.91
C PHE A 10 -3.48 16.67 21.20
N SER A 11 -3.24 17.57 20.26
CA SER A 11 -2.42 18.77 20.50
C SER A 11 -3.04 19.63 21.61
N ARG A 12 -4.37 19.69 21.66
CA ARG A 12 -5.13 20.37 22.74
C ARG A 12 -5.02 19.70 24.11
N LEU A 13 -4.55 18.45 24.17
CA LEU A 13 -4.30 17.71 25.42
C LEU A 13 -2.85 17.85 25.92
N SER A 14 -1.99 18.55 25.18
CA SER A 14 -0.60 18.83 25.56
C SER A 14 -0.48 20.18 26.25
N LEU A 15 -0.20 20.18 27.56
CA LEU A 15 0.43 21.31 28.25
C LEU A 15 1.91 21.31 27.85
N ASP A 16 2.23 21.83 26.67
CA ASP A 16 3.44 22.63 26.43
C ASP A 16 3.52 23.05 24.96
N LYS A 17 3.83 24.34 24.78
CA LYS A 17 4.10 24.99 23.51
C LYS A 17 5.52 24.63 23.10
N ASP A 18 5.69 23.71 22.17
CA ASP A 18 6.91 23.67 21.38
C ASP A 18 6.57 23.59 19.89
N LYS A 19 7.17 24.55 19.18
CA LYS A 19 7.05 24.80 17.75
C LYS A 19 7.65 23.61 17.00
N HIS A 20 6.86 22.96 16.17
CA HIS A 20 7.40 22.25 15.02
C HIS A 20 6.84 22.89 13.75
N GLN A 21 7.76 23.49 13.00
CA GLN A 21 7.59 23.85 11.61
C GLN A 21 7.02 22.64 10.87
N ALA A 22 5.91 22.84 10.17
CA ALA A 22 5.48 21.92 9.13
C ALA A 22 6.65 21.76 8.15
N ALA A 23 7.02 20.51 7.85
CA ALA A 23 7.88 20.23 6.71
C ALA A 23 7.20 20.85 5.48
N SER A 24 7.89 21.75 4.80
CA SER A 24 7.35 22.37 3.60
C SER A 24 7.15 21.26 2.57
N TYR A 25 5.90 21.12 2.14
CA TYR A 25 5.54 20.38 0.94
C TYR A 25 6.42 20.92 -0.19
N TYR A 26 7.23 20.06 -0.81
CA TYR A 26 7.79 20.39 -2.11
C TYR A 26 6.64 20.25 -3.10
N ASP A 27 6.02 21.39 -3.38
CA ASP A 27 5.09 21.54 -4.49
C ASP A 27 5.92 21.42 -5.78
N ILE A 28 5.84 20.27 -6.44
CA ILE A 28 6.60 19.99 -7.68
C ILE A 28 6.04 20.82 -8.85
N SER A 29 4.94 21.55 -8.64
CA SER A 29 4.38 22.47 -9.64
C SER A 29 5.23 23.73 -9.92
N GLU A 30 6.31 23.97 -9.16
CA GLU A 30 7.23 25.11 -9.37
C GLU A 30 8.63 24.73 -9.90
N VAL A 31 8.79 23.59 -10.57
CA VAL A 31 10.02 23.27 -11.34
C VAL A 31 9.75 23.36 -12.85
N GLU A 32 9.10 24.43 -13.29
CA GLU A 32 9.15 24.88 -14.68
C GLU A 32 10.21 25.99 -14.81
N GLU A 33 11.49 25.68 -14.59
CA GLU A 33 12.56 26.52 -15.14
C GLU A 33 13.86 25.70 -15.28
N GLU A 34 14.28 25.53 -16.55
CA GLU A 34 15.59 25.05 -17.00
C GLU A 34 15.94 23.54 -16.87
N THR A 35 15.12 22.66 -17.45
CA THR A 35 15.64 21.34 -17.89
C THR A 35 15.33 21.12 -19.38
N GLY A 36 16.36 21.21 -20.22
CA GLY A 36 16.22 20.92 -21.64
C GLY A 36 15.80 19.46 -21.87
N ASN A 37 14.66 19.24 -22.55
CA ASN A 37 14.20 17.97 -23.15
C ASN A 37 14.52 16.68 -22.37
N MET A 38 14.38 16.69 -21.04
CA MET A 38 14.50 15.47 -20.24
C MET A 38 13.17 14.73 -20.26
N SER A 39 13.18 13.43 -20.54
CA SER A 39 11.94 12.64 -20.48
C SER A 39 11.41 12.54 -19.04
N LEU A 40 10.09 12.40 -18.85
CA LEU A 40 9.50 12.19 -17.50
C LEU A 40 10.14 11.01 -16.77
N PHE A 41 10.46 9.94 -17.52
CA PHE A 41 11.18 8.79 -17.00
C PHE A 41 12.56 9.17 -16.43
N GLU A 42 13.34 9.99 -17.15
CA GLU A 42 14.65 10.46 -16.67
C GLU A 42 14.51 11.39 -15.46
N LEU A 43 13.46 12.23 -15.42
CA LEU A 43 13.18 13.12 -14.30
C LEU A 43 12.83 12.33 -13.03
N TYR A 44 11.87 11.41 -13.11
CA TYR A 44 11.49 10.56 -11.97
C TYR A 44 12.63 9.66 -11.50
N ARG A 45 13.51 9.21 -12.41
CA ARG A 45 14.72 8.48 -12.01
C ARG A 45 15.75 9.33 -11.28
N GLN A 46 15.80 10.64 -11.52
CA GLN A 46 16.68 11.54 -10.77
C GLN A 46 16.14 11.82 -9.36
N TYR A 47 14.82 11.83 -9.20
CA TYR A 47 14.14 12.12 -7.94
C TYR A 47 13.10 11.04 -7.62
N PRO A 48 13.52 9.80 -7.34
CA PRO A 48 12.59 8.73 -7.07
C PRO A 48 11.82 8.98 -5.78
N ALA A 49 10.54 8.62 -5.81
CA ALA A 49 9.68 8.55 -4.65
C ALA A 49 10.27 7.58 -3.59
N ASN A 50 10.48 8.05 -2.35
CA ASN A 50 10.69 7.14 -1.22
C ASN A 50 9.40 6.33 -0.95
N SER A 51 9.44 5.05 -1.30
CA SER A 51 8.48 3.98 -1.05
C SER A 51 8.10 3.81 0.41
N PHE A 52 8.99 4.13 1.35
CA PHE A 52 8.73 3.98 2.78
C PHE A 52 8.38 5.29 3.48
N GLU A 53 8.22 6.40 2.75
CA GLU A 53 7.75 7.67 3.33
C GLU A 53 6.40 7.50 4.02
N ILE A 54 5.47 6.77 3.39
CA ILE A 54 4.24 6.29 4.02
C ILE A 54 4.07 4.79 3.73
N PRO A 55 4.52 3.90 4.64
CA PRO A 55 4.57 2.46 4.37
C PRO A 55 3.20 1.81 4.49
N ILE A 56 2.99 0.71 3.75
CA ILE A 56 1.79 -0.14 3.90
C ILE A 56 1.60 -0.55 5.36
N TYR A 57 0.36 -0.50 5.83
CA TYR A 57 -0.02 -1.02 7.14
C TYR A 57 -0.63 -2.41 7.01
N TYR A 58 -0.18 -3.32 7.86
CA TYR A 58 -0.58 -4.72 7.90
C TYR A 58 -1.46 -5.01 9.11
N ARG A 59 -2.55 -5.74 8.90
CA ARG A 59 -3.47 -6.19 9.97
C ARG A 59 -3.79 -7.67 9.82
N ALA A 60 -3.39 -8.49 10.78
CA ALA A 60 -3.93 -9.83 10.91
C ALA A 60 -5.39 -9.77 11.44
N ILE A 61 -6.29 -10.44 10.73
CA ILE A 61 -7.71 -10.59 11.05
C ILE A 61 -8.11 -12.07 11.06
N HIS A 62 -9.24 -12.39 11.67
CA HIS A 62 -9.83 -13.74 11.74
C HIS A 62 -11.36 -13.64 11.79
N CYS A 63 -12.08 -14.76 11.78
CA CYS A 63 -13.55 -14.82 11.73
C CYS A 63 -14.29 -13.99 12.81
N GLU A 64 -13.70 -13.74 13.98
CA GLU A 64 -14.30 -12.94 15.06
C GLU A 64 -13.91 -11.44 14.98
N SER A 65 -13.16 -11.04 13.95
CA SER A 65 -12.78 -9.65 13.71
C SER A 65 -13.97 -8.88 13.14
N PRO A 66 -14.35 -7.71 13.70
CA PRO A 66 -15.52 -6.97 13.21
C PRO A 66 -15.32 -6.54 11.75
N SER A 67 -16.19 -7.00 10.85
CA SER A 67 -16.18 -6.60 9.45
C SER A 67 -17.35 -5.68 9.14
N GLU A 68 -17.17 -4.81 8.15
CA GLU A 68 -18.28 -4.10 7.53
C GLU A 68 -19.01 -5.02 6.54
N VAL A 69 -20.31 -4.78 6.33
CA VAL A 69 -21.14 -5.50 5.34
C VAL A 69 -20.55 -5.37 3.92
N GLN A 70 -19.86 -4.27 3.64
CA GLN A 70 -19.24 -3.96 2.34
C GLN A 70 -17.77 -4.39 2.24
N GLY A 71 -17.18 -5.00 3.27
CA GLY A 71 -15.82 -5.56 3.21
C GLY A 71 -14.71 -4.73 3.86
N GLY A 72 -15.01 -3.52 4.37
CA GLY A 72 -14.12 -2.77 5.27
C GLY A 72 -13.93 -3.43 6.64
N HIS A 73 -13.05 -2.86 7.48
CA HIS A 73 -12.77 -3.39 8.82
C HIS A 73 -13.05 -2.35 9.91
N ARG A 74 -13.75 -2.73 10.98
CA ARG A 74 -14.15 -1.79 12.05
C ARG A 74 -13.54 -2.15 13.39
N ALA A 75 -13.38 -1.13 14.23
CA ALA A 75 -13.04 -1.30 15.62
C ALA A 75 -14.16 -2.04 16.35
N ARG A 76 -13.83 -2.72 17.44
CA ARG A 76 -14.82 -3.42 18.27
C ARG A 76 -15.82 -2.46 18.92
N LEU A 77 -15.38 -1.24 19.24
CA LEU A 77 -16.27 -0.16 19.65
C LEU A 77 -16.58 0.71 18.43
N PHE A 78 -17.78 0.53 17.88
CA PHE A 78 -18.28 1.29 16.74
C PHE A 78 -19.75 1.68 16.94
N PRO A 79 -20.17 2.92 16.62
CA PRO A 79 -19.34 4.05 16.19
C PRO A 79 -18.34 4.46 17.27
N PRO A 80 -17.15 4.95 16.90
CA PRO A 80 -16.18 5.41 17.90
C PRO A 80 -16.70 6.67 18.60
N PRO A 81 -16.26 6.95 19.84
CA PRO A 81 -16.56 8.22 20.50
C PRO A 81 -16.11 9.41 19.65
N ALA A 82 -16.89 10.49 19.63
CA ALA A 82 -16.48 11.73 18.97
C ALA A 82 -15.26 12.33 19.67
N PHE A 83 -14.30 12.87 18.91
CA PHE A 83 -13.07 13.43 19.47
C PHE A 83 -13.32 14.53 20.51
N ASP A 84 -14.32 15.39 20.27
CA ASP A 84 -14.71 16.47 21.19
C ASP A 84 -15.23 15.97 22.54
N SER A 85 -15.69 14.73 22.61
CA SER A 85 -16.16 14.09 23.85
C SER A 85 -15.05 13.34 24.60
N LEU A 86 -13.85 13.24 24.01
CA LEU A 86 -12.79 12.36 24.48
C LEU A 86 -11.92 13.03 25.56
N VAL A 87 -12.26 12.80 26.83
CA VAL A 87 -11.41 13.24 27.96
C VAL A 87 -10.18 12.35 28.15
N LEU A 88 -9.07 12.92 28.61
CA LEU A 88 -7.78 12.24 28.79
C LEU A 88 -7.89 10.90 29.55
N ARG A 89 -8.67 10.86 30.64
CA ARG A 89 -8.86 9.64 31.45
C ARG A 89 -9.55 8.53 30.64
N THR A 90 -10.51 8.87 29.79
CA THR A 90 -11.23 7.91 28.92
C THR A 90 -10.29 7.37 27.86
N LEU A 91 -9.50 8.22 27.23
CA LEU A 91 -8.48 7.83 26.27
C LEU A 91 -7.41 6.91 26.89
N GLN A 92 -6.87 7.28 28.06
CA GLN A 92 -5.96 6.42 28.81
C GLN A 92 -6.58 5.05 29.12
N ASN A 93 -7.86 5.01 29.46
CA ASN A 93 -8.57 3.75 29.70
C ASN A 93 -8.68 2.93 28.41
N HIS A 94 -9.03 3.53 27.28
CA HIS A 94 -9.07 2.82 25.99
C HIS A 94 -7.69 2.27 25.61
N VAL A 95 -6.61 3.05 25.74
CA VAL A 95 -5.25 2.60 25.42
C VAL A 95 -4.75 1.52 26.38
N ARG A 96 -5.00 1.64 27.69
CA ARG A 96 -4.67 0.58 28.67
C ARG A 96 -5.42 -0.71 28.38
N ARG A 97 -6.68 -0.61 27.94
CA ARG A 97 -7.53 -1.75 27.59
C ARG A 97 -7.08 -2.42 26.30
N HIS A 98 -6.72 -1.63 25.29
CA HIS A 98 -6.17 -2.11 24.02
C HIS A 98 -4.86 -2.89 24.22
N ALA A 99 -4.04 -2.41 25.13
CA ALA A 99 -2.74 -2.97 25.49
C ALA A 99 -2.79 -4.36 26.17
N GLN A 100 -3.93 -4.81 26.70
CA GLN A 100 -4.03 -6.02 27.52
C GLN A 100 -4.40 -7.25 26.69
N PHE A 101 -3.49 -8.21 26.62
CA PHE A 101 -3.74 -9.53 26.05
C PHE A 101 -4.88 -10.23 26.80
N GLY A 102 -5.94 -10.63 26.10
CA GLY A 102 -7.13 -11.26 26.69
C GLY A 102 -8.24 -10.29 27.12
N ASN A 103 -8.06 -8.97 26.99
CA ASN A 103 -9.14 -8.03 27.28
C ASN A 103 -10.25 -8.12 26.22
N ARG A 104 -11.48 -8.36 26.69
CA ARG A 104 -12.69 -8.44 25.85
C ARG A 104 -13.42 -7.12 25.73
N THR A 105 -13.01 -6.08 26.46
CA THR A 105 -13.65 -4.77 26.42
C THR A 105 -13.44 -4.12 25.06
N PRO A 106 -14.50 -3.75 24.33
CA PRO A 106 -14.38 -3.05 23.06
C PRO A 106 -13.60 -1.73 23.18
N THR A 107 -12.70 -1.50 22.23
CA THR A 107 -11.93 -0.26 22.09
C THR A 107 -12.20 0.34 20.70
N PRO A 108 -12.07 1.68 20.55
CA PRO A 108 -12.26 2.37 19.27
C PRO A 108 -11.04 2.25 18.35
N PHE A 109 -10.04 1.45 18.73
CA PHE A 109 -8.79 1.31 18.00
C PHE A 109 -8.75 0.01 17.20
N ILE A 110 -8.21 0.10 15.99
CA ILE A 110 -7.75 -1.03 15.19
C ILE A 110 -6.22 -1.00 15.22
N SER A 111 -5.60 -2.11 15.63
CA SER A 111 -4.15 -2.23 15.72
C SER A 111 -3.56 -2.73 14.41
N VAL A 112 -2.74 -1.92 13.76
CA VAL A 112 -2.00 -2.30 12.54
C VAL A 112 -0.51 -2.18 12.79
N THR A 113 0.31 -2.69 11.87
CA THR A 113 1.77 -2.59 11.95
C THR A 113 2.37 -2.35 10.58
N ASP A 114 3.47 -1.61 10.50
CA ASP A 114 4.30 -1.44 9.31
C ASP A 114 5.38 -2.53 9.16
N ASP A 115 5.40 -3.50 10.09
CA ASP A 115 6.30 -4.65 10.07
C ASP A 115 5.57 -5.87 9.50
N LEU A 116 5.80 -6.18 8.22
CA LEU A 116 5.19 -7.32 7.54
C LEU A 116 5.52 -8.64 8.24
N LEU A 117 6.75 -8.82 8.77
CA LEU A 117 7.14 -10.05 9.47
C LEU A 117 6.34 -10.22 10.75
N ARG A 118 6.06 -9.12 11.45
CA ARG A 118 5.18 -9.15 12.62
C ARG A 118 3.77 -9.56 12.25
N ALA A 119 3.21 -9.03 11.16
CA ALA A 119 1.87 -9.41 10.70
C ALA A 119 1.80 -10.89 10.29
N LEU A 120 2.80 -11.40 9.56
CA LEU A 120 2.94 -12.82 9.22
C LEU A 120 3.05 -13.68 10.48
N SER A 121 3.92 -13.29 11.43
CA SER A 121 4.07 -14.00 12.70
C SER A 121 2.75 -14.10 13.46
N ILE A 122 1.99 -13.01 13.56
CA ILE A 122 0.66 -13.01 14.21
C ILE A 122 -0.30 -13.95 13.46
N ALA A 123 -0.39 -13.85 12.13
CA ALA A 123 -1.29 -14.67 11.34
C ALA A 123 -0.97 -16.17 11.44
N PHE A 124 0.30 -16.55 11.35
CA PHE A 124 0.73 -17.96 11.41
C PHE A 124 0.46 -18.57 12.79
N ARG A 125 0.67 -17.81 13.86
CA ARG A 125 0.29 -18.25 15.22
C ARG A 125 -1.21 -18.47 15.34
N SER A 126 -2.03 -17.60 14.75
CA SER A 126 -3.49 -17.75 14.77
C SER A 126 -4.01 -18.90 13.89
N TYR A 127 -3.23 -19.44 12.95
CA TYR A 127 -3.65 -20.59 12.13
C TYR A 127 -3.88 -21.87 12.93
N THR A 128 -3.37 -21.95 14.17
CA THR A 128 -3.56 -23.13 15.03
C THR A 128 -4.95 -23.24 15.65
N ASP A 129 -5.58 -22.10 15.93
CA ASP A 129 -6.80 -22.03 16.74
C ASP A 129 -7.94 -21.25 16.07
N LYS A 130 -7.65 -20.50 15.00
CA LYS A 130 -8.63 -19.69 14.28
C LYS A 130 -8.78 -20.11 12.82
N GLU A 131 -10.04 -20.16 12.39
CA GLU A 131 -10.41 -20.27 10.98
C GLU A 131 -10.41 -18.89 10.29
N ASP A 132 -10.32 -18.89 8.96
CA ASP A 132 -10.40 -17.69 8.10
C ASP A 132 -9.45 -16.53 8.45
N VAL A 133 -8.28 -16.87 8.97
CA VAL A 133 -7.22 -15.90 9.26
C VAL A 133 -6.67 -15.33 7.96
N ALA A 134 -6.54 -14.00 7.92
CA ALA A 134 -5.99 -13.27 6.79
C ALA A 134 -5.17 -12.05 7.24
N ILE A 135 -4.33 -11.54 6.36
CA ILE A 135 -3.63 -10.26 6.54
C ILE A 135 -4.24 -9.24 5.58
N LEU A 136 -4.72 -8.12 6.10
CA LEU A 136 -5.09 -6.96 5.29
C LEU A 136 -3.84 -6.12 5.04
N LEU A 137 -3.66 -5.70 3.79
CA LEU A 137 -2.71 -4.67 3.39
C LEU A 137 -3.51 -3.38 3.21
N VAL A 138 -3.18 -2.37 4.01
CA VAL A 138 -3.90 -1.11 4.10
C VAL A 138 -3.02 -0.01 3.57
N ASP A 139 -3.56 0.74 2.62
CA ASP A 139 -2.98 1.94 2.05
C ASP A 139 -3.22 3.12 3.01
N PRO A 140 -2.18 3.64 3.67
CA PRO A 140 -2.31 4.75 4.59
C PRO A 140 -2.70 6.08 3.90
N TRP A 141 -2.46 6.22 2.59
CA TRP A 141 -2.83 7.43 1.83
C TRP A 141 -4.34 7.61 1.75
N LYS A 142 -5.09 6.51 1.74
CA LYS A 142 -6.55 6.49 1.66
C LYS A 142 -7.23 6.50 3.02
N LEU A 143 -6.45 6.51 4.11
CA LEU A 143 -7.00 6.71 5.44
C LEU A 143 -7.24 8.20 5.68
N ALA A 144 -8.39 8.53 6.28
CA ALA A 144 -8.70 9.91 6.65
C ALA A 144 -7.57 10.52 7.49
N ALA A 145 -7.14 11.71 7.10
CA ALA A 145 -6.03 12.41 7.74
C ALA A 145 -6.26 12.56 9.25
N GLY A 146 -5.22 12.25 10.03
CA GLY A 146 -5.29 12.19 11.48
C GLY A 146 -5.81 10.86 12.01
N ASN A 147 -6.63 10.06 11.30
CA ASN A 147 -7.29 8.89 11.90
C ASN A 147 -6.37 7.74 12.36
N TYR A 148 -5.05 7.89 12.27
CA TYR A 148 -4.08 6.93 12.75
C TYR A 148 -2.89 7.59 13.47
N LEU A 149 -2.31 6.88 14.44
CA LEU A 149 -1.10 7.31 15.16
C LEU A 149 -0.29 6.11 15.65
N ARG A 150 1.04 6.24 15.67
CA ARG A 150 1.93 5.30 16.37
C ARG A 150 1.51 5.15 17.84
N CYS A 151 1.37 3.92 18.30
CA CYS A 151 0.89 3.59 19.64
C CYS A 151 1.81 4.18 20.72
N ASN A 152 3.13 4.04 20.59
CA ASN A 152 4.07 4.62 21.56
C ASN A 152 4.03 6.16 21.59
N SER A 153 3.83 6.81 20.45
CA SER A 153 3.62 8.26 20.40
C SER A 153 2.36 8.67 21.16
N LEU A 154 1.24 7.95 20.97
CA LEU A 154 0.02 8.18 21.75
C LEU A 154 0.27 7.99 23.25
N ARG A 155 0.86 6.85 23.62
CA ARG A 155 1.13 6.48 25.02
C ARG A 155 1.98 7.51 25.75
N SER A 156 3.00 8.05 25.08
CA SER A 156 3.83 9.13 25.61
C SER A 156 2.99 10.38 25.87
N LYS A 157 2.26 10.85 24.84
CA LYS A 157 1.41 12.06 24.91
C LYS A 157 0.36 12.00 26.04
N ILE A 158 -0.14 10.82 26.37
CA ILE A 158 -1.18 10.64 27.39
C ILE A 158 -0.65 10.15 28.75
N GLY A 159 0.67 10.16 28.96
CA GLY A 159 1.29 9.83 30.26
C GLY A 159 1.25 8.34 30.65
N LEU A 160 1.21 7.42 29.68
CA LEU A 160 1.27 5.97 29.92
C LEU A 160 2.67 5.35 29.71
N GLY A 161 3.62 6.13 29.18
CA GLY A 161 4.98 5.69 28.86
C GLY A 161 5.05 4.72 27.67
N CYS A 162 6.17 4.74 26.96
CA CYS A 162 6.42 3.83 25.82
C CYS A 162 6.68 2.39 26.30
N LYS A 163 6.43 1.40 25.43
CA LYS A 163 6.81 0.00 25.64
C LYS A 163 7.27 -0.65 24.32
N ASP A 164 8.25 -1.54 24.41
CA ASP A 164 8.84 -2.17 23.22
C ASP A 164 7.87 -2.99 22.38
N VAL A 165 6.91 -3.64 23.04
CA VAL A 165 5.86 -4.42 22.36
C VAL A 165 5.04 -3.58 21.37
N TYR A 166 5.01 -2.26 21.51
CA TYR A 166 4.26 -1.33 20.66
C TYR A 166 5.13 -0.54 19.68
N ASN A 167 6.41 -0.89 19.52
CA ASN A 167 7.36 -0.14 18.67
C ASN A 167 6.88 -0.01 17.22
N THR A 168 6.29 -1.07 16.67
CA THR A 168 5.75 -1.10 15.30
C THR A 168 4.23 -1.00 15.27
N GLU A 169 3.57 -0.79 16.42
CA GLU A 169 2.11 -0.72 16.47
C GLU A 169 1.62 0.68 16.11
N ILE A 170 0.67 0.73 15.19
CA ILE A 170 -0.08 1.91 14.79
C ILE A 170 -1.55 1.66 15.14
N LEU A 171 -2.22 2.68 15.66
CA LEU A 171 -3.61 2.63 16.04
C LEU A 171 -4.43 3.44 15.05
N ILE A 172 -5.36 2.80 14.34
CA ILE A 172 -6.36 3.44 13.49
C ILE A 172 -7.65 3.62 14.32
N TRP A 173 -8.29 4.78 14.21
CA TRP A 173 -9.51 5.12 14.94
C TRP A 173 -10.77 4.79 14.15
N GLY A 174 -11.67 3.99 14.74
CA GLY A 174 -12.99 3.73 14.18
C GLY A 174 -13.00 2.63 13.11
N GLU A 175 -12.54 2.94 11.90
CA GLU A 175 -12.64 2.03 10.75
C GLU A 175 -11.49 2.15 9.75
N ILE A 176 -11.31 1.07 9.00
CA ILE A 176 -10.48 0.96 7.79
C ILE A 176 -11.47 0.84 6.61
N PRO A 177 -11.62 1.90 5.81
CA PRO A 177 -12.47 1.91 4.62
C PRO A 177 -12.06 0.84 3.59
N LEU A 178 -13.01 0.34 2.81
CA LEU A 178 -12.75 -0.70 1.79
C LEU A 178 -11.73 -0.24 0.73
N ASP A 179 -11.85 1.00 0.26
CA ASP A 179 -10.99 1.62 -0.75
C ASP A 179 -9.52 1.76 -0.28
N SER A 180 -9.30 1.80 1.04
CA SER A 180 -7.97 1.75 1.65
C SER A 180 -7.37 0.34 1.73
N ILE A 181 -8.12 -0.73 1.43
CA ILE A 181 -7.60 -2.10 1.46
C ILE A 181 -7.04 -2.45 0.08
N ILE A 182 -5.71 -2.58 0.00
CA ILE A 182 -4.99 -2.95 -1.23
C ILE A 182 -5.31 -4.40 -1.60
N CYS A 183 -5.15 -5.32 -0.66
CA CYS A 183 -5.47 -6.73 -0.83
C CYS A 183 -5.62 -7.45 0.51
N ARG A 184 -6.15 -8.68 0.45
CA ARG A 184 -6.36 -9.57 1.61
C ARG A 184 -5.65 -10.90 1.39
N TRP A 185 -4.59 -11.15 2.15
CA TRP A 185 -3.84 -12.40 2.10
C TRP A 185 -4.44 -13.43 3.05
N GLY A 186 -5.34 -14.26 2.53
CA GLY A 186 -5.87 -15.40 3.27
C GLY A 186 -4.84 -16.54 3.41
N ARG A 187 -5.15 -17.50 4.29
CA ARG A 187 -4.33 -18.71 4.46
C ARG A 187 -4.07 -19.46 3.16
N SER A 188 -5.10 -19.75 2.38
CA SER A 188 -4.93 -20.49 1.11
C SER A 188 -4.04 -19.75 0.10
N PRO A 189 -4.26 -18.44 -0.20
CA PRO A 189 -3.32 -17.65 -0.99
C PRO A 189 -1.87 -17.68 -0.46
N ILE A 190 -1.65 -17.52 0.85
CA ILE A 190 -0.31 -17.58 1.45
C ILE A 190 0.35 -18.93 1.21
N MET A 191 -0.37 -20.03 1.46
CA MET A 191 0.18 -21.39 1.30
C MET A 191 0.46 -21.77 -0.16
N ASN A 192 -0.27 -21.18 -1.11
CA ASN A 192 -0.23 -21.59 -2.53
C ASN A 192 0.48 -20.59 -3.46
N SER A 193 0.83 -19.39 -2.97
CA SER A 193 1.46 -18.32 -3.79
C SER A 193 2.94 -18.55 -4.13
N GLY A 194 3.60 -19.46 -3.41
CA GLY A 194 5.06 -19.63 -3.44
C GLY A 194 5.80 -18.78 -2.40
N LEU A 195 5.11 -18.05 -1.51
CA LEU A 195 5.74 -17.26 -0.44
C LEU A 195 6.66 -18.10 0.44
N LEU A 196 6.25 -19.32 0.76
CA LEU A 196 7.03 -20.27 1.55
C LEU A 196 8.19 -20.90 0.77
N ASP A 197 8.27 -20.71 -0.54
CA ASP A 197 9.37 -21.17 -1.38
C ASP A 197 10.44 -20.09 -1.51
N VAL A 198 10.02 -18.82 -1.60
CA VAL A 198 10.95 -17.68 -1.63
C VAL A 198 11.49 -17.33 -0.24
N LEU A 199 10.74 -17.64 0.82
CA LEU A 199 11.14 -17.46 2.22
C LEU A 199 10.92 -18.77 3.02
N PRO A 200 11.75 -19.80 2.83
CA PRO A 200 11.61 -21.10 3.50
C PRO A 200 11.55 -21.02 5.02
N SER A 201 12.21 -20.03 5.64
CA SER A 201 12.20 -19.85 7.09
C SER A 201 10.79 -19.62 7.66
N LEU A 202 9.86 -19.09 6.86
CA LEU A 202 8.46 -18.93 7.26
C LEU A 202 7.77 -20.28 7.55
N ARG A 203 8.23 -21.38 6.94
CA ARG A 203 7.65 -22.73 7.16
C ARG A 203 7.84 -23.24 8.58
N HIS A 204 8.87 -22.73 9.26
CA HIS A 204 9.26 -23.15 10.60
C HIS A 204 8.70 -22.24 11.69
N LEU A 205 7.79 -21.32 11.34
CA LEU A 205 7.08 -20.49 12.32
C LEU A 205 6.24 -21.39 13.25
N SER A 206 6.79 -21.65 14.44
CA SER A 206 6.03 -22.27 15.52
C SER A 206 5.15 -21.23 16.22
N PRO A 207 4.08 -21.66 16.91
CA PRO A 207 3.25 -20.77 17.73
C PRO A 207 4.05 -19.93 18.74
N ASP A 208 5.19 -20.46 19.19
CA ASP A 208 6.07 -19.85 20.20
C ASP A 208 7.28 -19.12 19.61
N ALA A 209 7.49 -19.14 18.29
CA ALA A 209 8.69 -18.58 17.66
C ALA A 209 8.74 -17.05 17.80
N ASP A 210 9.75 -16.52 18.51
CA ASP A 210 9.96 -15.07 18.61
C ASP A 210 10.23 -14.44 17.24
N LEU A 211 9.79 -13.19 17.06
CA LEU A 211 10.01 -12.40 15.86
C LEU A 211 11.50 -12.18 15.57
N SER A 212 12.36 -12.17 16.60
CA SER A 212 13.82 -12.11 16.41
C SER A 212 14.33 -13.37 15.73
N SER A 213 13.90 -14.55 16.17
CA SER A 213 14.26 -15.83 15.56
C SER A 213 13.79 -15.93 14.12
N LEU A 214 12.62 -15.36 13.80
CA LEU A 214 12.15 -15.27 12.41
C LEU A 214 13.09 -14.42 11.55
N ARG A 215 13.46 -13.23 12.03
CA ARG A 215 14.41 -12.35 11.33
C ARG A 215 15.77 -13.02 11.11
N ASP A 216 16.26 -13.76 12.10
CA ASP A 216 17.54 -14.48 11.99
C ASP A 216 17.44 -15.63 10.98
N GLY A 217 16.31 -16.35 10.93
CA GLY A 217 16.06 -17.38 9.92
C GLY A 217 16.05 -16.82 8.50
N LEU A 218 15.37 -15.69 8.27
CA LEU A 218 15.27 -15.06 6.95
C LEU A 218 16.63 -14.63 6.38
N ARG A 219 17.61 -14.32 7.23
CA ARG A 219 19.01 -14.07 6.78
C ARG A 219 19.68 -15.30 6.18
N GLY A 220 19.19 -16.50 6.50
CA GLY A 220 19.62 -17.74 5.87
C GLY A 220 18.90 -18.03 4.55
N ASP A 221 17.85 -17.28 4.20
CA ASP A 221 17.05 -17.52 2.99
C ASP A 221 17.63 -16.81 1.74
N THR A 222 18.76 -16.10 1.85
CA THR A 222 19.37 -15.30 0.77
C THR A 222 19.57 -16.10 -0.52
N ASP A 223 19.99 -17.36 -0.42
CA ASP A 223 20.21 -18.23 -1.58
C ASP A 223 18.90 -18.67 -2.27
N SER A 224 17.80 -18.69 -1.53
CA SER A 224 16.47 -19.03 -2.05
C SER A 224 15.72 -17.81 -2.59
N PHE A 225 16.15 -16.60 -2.23
CA PHE A 225 15.51 -15.35 -2.58
C PHE A 225 15.78 -14.97 -4.05
N SER A 226 14.85 -15.32 -4.94
CA SER A 226 14.87 -14.90 -6.34
C SER A 226 13.89 -13.74 -6.57
N PRO A 227 14.37 -12.56 -6.99
CA PRO A 227 13.52 -11.40 -7.28
C PRO A 227 12.38 -11.69 -8.26
N ALA A 228 12.65 -12.42 -9.35
CA ALA A 228 11.61 -12.78 -10.31
C ALA A 228 10.51 -13.70 -9.71
N LYS A 229 10.90 -14.64 -8.83
CA LYS A 229 9.95 -15.49 -8.10
C LYS A 229 9.13 -14.67 -7.11
N VAL A 230 9.74 -13.71 -6.42
CA VAL A 230 9.04 -12.81 -5.50
C VAL A 230 7.97 -12.02 -6.25
N ALA A 231 8.26 -11.45 -7.41
CA ALA A 231 7.25 -10.76 -8.23
C ALA A 231 6.05 -11.67 -8.55
N THR A 232 6.31 -12.90 -9.00
CA THR A 232 5.25 -13.89 -9.29
C THR A 232 4.44 -14.23 -8.04
N THR A 233 5.11 -14.43 -6.91
CA THR A 233 4.47 -14.72 -5.62
C THR A 233 3.57 -13.58 -5.15
N LEU A 234 4.01 -12.33 -5.26
CA LEU A 234 3.22 -11.17 -4.84
C LEU A 234 1.99 -10.98 -5.72
N VAL A 235 2.09 -11.23 -7.03
CA VAL A 235 0.93 -11.24 -7.94
C VAL A 235 -0.03 -12.38 -7.58
N ASN A 236 0.47 -13.58 -7.25
CA ASN A 236 -0.36 -14.70 -6.79
C ASN A 236 -1.04 -14.43 -5.44
N LEU A 237 -0.49 -13.54 -4.62
CA LEU A 237 -1.10 -13.01 -3.40
C LEU A 237 -2.15 -11.92 -3.67
N GLY A 238 -2.35 -11.54 -4.94
CA GLY A 238 -3.35 -10.58 -5.37
C GLY A 238 -2.86 -9.13 -5.39
N MET A 239 -1.54 -8.89 -5.44
CA MET A 239 -1.00 -7.55 -5.67
C MET A 239 -0.98 -7.21 -7.18
N ASP A 240 -1.23 -5.95 -7.51
CA ASP A 240 -1.08 -5.45 -8.88
C ASP A 240 0.43 -5.26 -9.18
N PRO A 241 0.98 -5.90 -10.22
CA PRO A 241 2.39 -5.75 -10.60
C PRO A 241 2.77 -4.34 -11.08
N SER A 242 1.81 -3.48 -11.39
CA SER A 242 2.04 -2.07 -11.74
C SER A 242 1.88 -1.12 -10.56
N SER A 243 1.52 -1.63 -9.38
CA SER A 243 1.31 -0.81 -8.19
C SER A 243 2.62 -0.45 -7.49
N PHE A 244 2.68 0.75 -6.94
CA PHE A 244 3.75 1.19 -6.05
C PHE A 244 3.91 0.27 -4.83
N GLN A 245 2.79 -0.27 -4.33
CA GLN A 245 2.74 -1.11 -3.15
C GLN A 245 3.46 -2.45 -3.35
N ILE A 246 3.50 -3.01 -4.58
CA ILE A 246 4.24 -4.25 -4.83
C ILE A 246 5.76 -4.05 -4.70
N LYS A 247 6.26 -2.87 -5.07
CA LYS A 247 7.67 -2.46 -4.89
C LYS A 247 7.99 -2.34 -3.40
N GLN A 248 7.13 -1.67 -2.61
CA GLN A 248 7.30 -1.57 -1.16
C GLN A 248 7.45 -2.94 -0.48
N VAL A 249 6.57 -3.89 -0.80
CA VAL A 249 6.64 -5.25 -0.24
C VAL A 249 7.92 -5.95 -0.67
N PHE A 250 8.29 -5.86 -1.95
CA PHE A 250 9.54 -6.46 -2.44
C PHE A 250 10.78 -5.89 -1.71
N LEU A 251 10.91 -4.57 -1.63
CA LEU A 251 12.01 -3.91 -0.93
C LEU A 251 12.05 -4.27 0.55
N PHE A 252 10.89 -4.38 1.20
CA PHE A 252 10.80 -4.82 2.59
C PHE A 252 11.36 -6.24 2.75
N LEU A 253 10.94 -7.17 1.89
CA LEU A 253 11.40 -8.56 1.93
C LEU A 253 12.88 -8.69 1.60
N LEU A 254 13.36 -7.95 0.59
CA LEU A 254 14.78 -7.90 0.23
C LEU A 254 15.62 -7.38 1.39
N GLY A 255 15.23 -6.25 1.99
CA GLY A 255 15.91 -5.72 3.18
C GLY A 255 15.93 -6.75 4.32
N ALA A 256 14.82 -7.44 4.57
CA ALA A 256 14.74 -8.44 5.63
C ALA A 256 15.71 -9.63 5.42
N VAL A 257 15.80 -10.19 4.20
CA VAL A 257 16.72 -11.31 3.90
C VAL A 257 18.19 -10.87 3.89
N GLU A 258 18.46 -9.61 3.56
CA GLU A 258 19.80 -9.02 3.67
C GLU A 258 20.13 -8.56 5.10
N GLY A 259 19.20 -8.77 6.04
CA GLY A 259 19.41 -8.58 7.47
C GLY A 259 19.10 -7.18 8.02
N TYR A 260 18.53 -6.31 7.19
CA TYR A 260 18.04 -4.99 7.57
C TYR A 260 16.75 -5.06 8.39
N ARG A 261 16.57 -4.08 9.27
CA ARG A 261 15.31 -3.83 9.98
C ARG A 261 14.58 -2.67 9.33
N VAL A 262 13.96 -2.95 8.18
CA VAL A 262 13.32 -1.94 7.33
C VAL A 262 12.35 -1.05 8.12
N GLU A 263 11.60 -1.63 9.06
CA GLU A 263 10.63 -0.91 9.90
C GLU A 263 11.25 0.17 10.80
N LYS A 264 12.58 0.13 11.03
CA LYS A 264 13.31 1.09 11.87
C LYS A 264 13.96 2.21 11.08
N PHE A 265 14.11 2.06 9.76
CA PHE A 265 14.90 2.94 8.91
C PHE A 265 14.10 3.41 7.69
N LEU A 266 12.78 3.58 7.84
CA LEU A 266 11.87 3.98 6.75
C LEU A 266 12.37 5.22 5.99
N GLU A 267 13.04 6.14 6.69
CA GLU A 267 13.77 7.25 6.08
C GLU A 267 15.12 6.75 5.55
N GLY A 268 15.21 6.53 4.23
CA GLY A 268 16.47 6.29 3.51
C GLY A 268 16.84 4.84 3.26
N ILE A 269 16.16 3.86 3.87
CA ILE A 269 16.47 2.43 3.63
C ILE A 269 16.31 2.01 2.18
N GLU A 270 15.37 2.60 1.44
CA GLU A 270 15.21 2.32 0.01
C GLU A 270 16.44 2.71 -0.79
N LEU A 271 16.97 3.92 -0.61
CA LEU A 271 18.18 4.38 -1.29
C LEU A 271 19.37 3.47 -0.98
N GLU A 272 19.48 3.00 0.27
CA GLU A 272 20.52 2.06 0.68
C GLU A 272 20.37 0.71 -0.04
N ILE A 273 19.16 0.14 -0.04
CA ILE A 273 18.86 -1.13 -0.73
C ILE A 273 19.08 -0.99 -2.25
N GLU A 274 18.66 0.12 -2.84
CA GLU A 274 18.85 0.43 -4.27
C GLU A 274 20.32 0.53 -4.65
N SER A 275 21.14 1.16 -3.81
CA SER A 275 22.57 1.26 -4.04
C SER A 275 23.29 -0.07 -3.91
N LEU A 276 22.87 -0.93 -2.98
CA LEU A 276 23.56 -2.19 -2.67
C LEU A 276 23.12 -3.36 -3.55
N PHE A 277 21.85 -3.37 -3.95
CA PHE A 277 21.24 -4.49 -4.68
C PHE A 277 20.59 -4.08 -6.02
N PRO A 278 21.22 -3.23 -6.84
CA PRO A 278 20.59 -2.70 -8.06
C PRO A 278 20.18 -3.81 -9.05
N LEU A 279 20.96 -4.88 -9.15
CA LEU A 279 20.66 -6.02 -10.03
C LEU A 279 19.42 -6.80 -9.57
N LYS A 280 19.21 -6.95 -8.26
CA LYS A 280 18.03 -7.65 -7.73
C LYS A 280 16.76 -6.84 -7.99
N ILE A 281 16.84 -5.52 -7.87
CA ILE A 281 15.74 -4.61 -8.17
C ILE A 281 15.42 -4.62 -9.66
N GLN A 282 16.44 -4.54 -10.52
CA GLN A 282 16.25 -4.63 -11.96
C GLN A 282 15.58 -5.96 -12.38
N GLU A 283 16.01 -7.08 -11.80
CA GLU A 283 15.39 -8.40 -12.07
C GLU A 283 13.92 -8.42 -11.62
N PHE A 284 13.61 -7.90 -10.44
CA PHE A 284 12.23 -7.78 -9.97
C PHE A 284 11.38 -6.92 -10.90
N ASP A 285 11.88 -5.75 -11.29
CA ASP A 285 11.17 -4.81 -12.16
C ASP A 285 10.88 -5.41 -13.53
N GLN A 286 11.85 -6.11 -14.12
CA GLN A 286 11.65 -6.84 -15.38
C GLN A 286 10.56 -7.91 -15.24
N ALA A 287 10.58 -8.69 -14.15
CA ALA A 287 9.57 -9.71 -13.91
C ALA A 287 8.17 -9.11 -13.67
N ALA A 288 8.07 -8.04 -12.88
CA ALA A 288 6.83 -7.33 -12.63
C ALA A 288 6.24 -6.73 -13.93
N HIS A 289 7.07 -6.14 -14.78
CA HIS A 289 6.64 -5.65 -16.09
C HIS A 289 6.15 -6.77 -17.01
N GLN A 290 6.82 -7.92 -17.06
CA GLN A 290 6.33 -9.06 -17.85
C GLN A 290 4.99 -9.60 -17.32
N LEU A 291 4.80 -9.59 -16.01
CA LEU A 291 3.54 -9.96 -15.38
C LEU A 291 2.42 -8.95 -15.70
N SER A 292 2.71 -7.65 -15.67
CA SER A 292 1.74 -6.60 -16.04
C SER A 292 1.32 -6.72 -17.51
N LEU A 293 2.25 -6.96 -18.43
CA LEU A 293 1.94 -7.25 -19.84
C LEU A 293 1.07 -8.50 -20.00
N THR A 294 1.31 -9.53 -19.20
CA THR A 294 0.54 -10.78 -19.26
C THR A 294 -0.90 -10.59 -18.78
N LEU A 295 -1.10 -9.84 -17.69
CA LEU A 295 -2.43 -9.46 -17.19
C LEU A 295 -3.14 -8.52 -18.17
N GLY A 296 -2.44 -7.47 -18.59
CA GLY A 296 -2.91 -6.49 -19.55
C GLY A 296 -3.38 -7.08 -20.87
N ARG A 297 -2.66 -8.07 -21.42
CA ARG A 297 -3.11 -8.78 -22.63
C ARG A 297 -4.45 -9.51 -22.42
N LYS A 298 -4.69 -10.09 -21.24
CA LYS A 298 -5.95 -10.76 -20.94
C LYS A 298 -7.09 -9.75 -20.87
N GLU A 299 -6.86 -8.61 -20.22
CA GLU A 299 -7.82 -7.52 -20.10
C GLU A 299 -8.11 -6.87 -21.46
N LEU A 300 -7.08 -6.62 -22.27
CA LEU A 300 -7.20 -6.11 -23.63
C LEU A 300 -8.09 -7.02 -24.51
N ILE A 301 -7.90 -8.34 -24.42
CA ILE A 301 -8.74 -9.31 -25.12
C ILE A 301 -10.18 -9.25 -24.63
N SER A 302 -10.40 -9.11 -23.32
CA SER A 302 -11.74 -8.98 -22.73
C SER A 302 -12.42 -7.69 -23.22
N TYR A 303 -11.71 -6.56 -23.19
CA TYR A 303 -12.17 -5.26 -23.66
C TYR A 303 -12.66 -5.32 -25.11
N TYR A 304 -11.84 -5.87 -26.02
CA TYR A 304 -12.23 -5.96 -27.44
C TYR A 304 -13.40 -6.91 -27.70
N ARG A 305 -13.60 -7.92 -26.83
CA ARG A 305 -14.71 -8.87 -26.95
C ARG A 305 -16.02 -8.29 -26.42
N ASN A 306 -15.96 -7.56 -25.31
CA ASN A 306 -17.14 -7.23 -24.51
C ASN A 306 -17.54 -5.76 -24.63
N ASP A 307 -16.58 -4.85 -24.73
CA ASP A 307 -16.81 -3.41 -24.49
C ASP A 307 -16.52 -2.55 -25.73
N TYR A 308 -15.62 -2.97 -26.60
CA TYR A 308 -15.17 -2.13 -27.71
C TYR A 308 -16.30 -1.70 -28.67
N ALA A 309 -17.26 -2.57 -28.96
CA ALA A 309 -18.36 -2.24 -29.87
C ALA A 309 -19.25 -1.12 -29.32
N SER A 310 -19.64 -1.21 -28.04
CA SER A 310 -20.45 -0.19 -27.39
C SER A 310 -19.68 1.11 -27.19
N ILE A 311 -18.42 1.03 -26.77
CA ILE A 311 -17.56 2.20 -26.56
C ILE A 311 -17.27 2.92 -27.89
N SER A 312 -17.00 2.18 -28.97
CA SER A 312 -16.76 2.80 -30.28
C SER A 312 -17.99 3.54 -30.81
N GLU A 313 -19.21 3.14 -30.43
CA GLU A 313 -20.43 3.86 -30.81
C GLU A 313 -20.71 5.05 -29.90
N GLU A 314 -20.45 4.93 -28.59
CA GLU A 314 -20.71 5.97 -27.59
C GLU A 314 -19.70 7.13 -27.65
N PHE A 315 -18.41 6.83 -27.84
CA PHE A 315 -17.33 7.81 -27.65
C PHE A 315 -16.70 8.33 -28.94
N CYS A 316 -17.00 7.75 -30.12
CA CYS A 316 -16.45 8.25 -31.37
C CYS A 316 -17.11 9.60 -31.75
N PRO A 317 -16.37 10.71 -31.83
CA PRO A 317 -16.94 12.03 -32.03
C PRO A 317 -17.24 12.35 -33.50
N PHE A 318 -16.89 11.45 -34.42
CA PHE A 318 -16.97 11.67 -35.86
C PHE A 318 -18.11 10.87 -36.47
N GLU A 319 -18.79 11.45 -37.46
CA GLU A 319 -19.86 10.77 -38.20
C GLU A 319 -19.37 10.18 -39.52
N ASP A 320 -18.35 10.79 -40.15
CA ASP A 320 -17.80 10.36 -41.43
C ASP A 320 -16.90 9.12 -41.29
N ASN A 321 -16.90 8.28 -42.32
CA ASN A 321 -16.22 6.98 -42.29
C ASN A 321 -14.69 7.08 -42.23
N GLU A 322 -14.10 8.15 -42.77
CA GLU A 322 -12.63 8.27 -42.83
C GLU A 322 -12.06 8.72 -41.48
N SER A 323 -12.65 9.74 -40.87
CA SER A 323 -12.30 10.20 -39.53
C SER A 323 -12.61 9.13 -38.47
N LYS A 324 -13.73 8.41 -38.58
CA LYS A 324 -14.02 7.23 -37.74
C LYS A 324 -12.91 6.20 -37.81
N ARG A 325 -12.41 5.90 -39.01
CA ARG A 325 -11.33 4.92 -39.20
C ARG A 325 -10.01 5.39 -38.58
N ARG A 326 -9.65 6.66 -38.73
CA ARG A 326 -8.45 7.23 -38.11
C ARG A 326 -8.56 7.23 -36.58
N TRP A 327 -9.69 7.69 -36.05
CA TRP A 327 -9.99 7.68 -34.62
C TRP A 327 -9.90 6.27 -34.03
N ARG A 328 -10.50 5.25 -34.67
CA ARG A 328 -10.40 3.85 -34.18
C ARG A 328 -8.96 3.35 -34.11
N LYS A 329 -8.11 3.76 -35.06
CA LYS A 329 -6.69 3.39 -35.06
C LYS A 329 -5.97 4.05 -33.88
N GLU A 330 -6.15 5.34 -33.67
CA GLU A 330 -5.58 6.07 -32.53
C GLU A 330 -6.10 5.53 -31.20
N TRP A 331 -7.40 5.30 -31.10
CA TRP A 331 -8.04 4.67 -29.94
C TRP A 331 -7.45 3.30 -29.61
N SER A 332 -7.29 2.44 -30.62
CA SER A 332 -6.73 1.10 -30.41
C SER A 332 -5.29 1.14 -29.89
N LEU A 333 -4.51 2.14 -30.30
CA LEU A 333 -3.14 2.34 -29.82
C LEU A 333 -3.14 2.83 -28.36
N LEU A 334 -4.02 3.77 -28.02
CA LEU A 334 -4.17 4.27 -26.65
C LEU A 334 -4.61 3.16 -25.69
N ILE A 335 -5.64 2.40 -26.07
CA ILE A 335 -6.11 1.26 -25.28
C ILE A 335 -5.01 0.20 -25.15
N HIS A 336 -4.26 -0.08 -26.22
CA HIS A 336 -3.15 -1.01 -26.14
C HIS A 336 -2.06 -0.49 -25.18
N HIS A 337 -1.74 0.79 -25.18
CA HIS A 337 -0.76 1.38 -24.26
C HIS A 337 -1.26 1.44 -22.82
N ASP A 338 -2.56 1.62 -22.59
CA ASP A 338 -3.18 1.54 -21.26
C ASP A 338 -2.97 0.15 -20.66
N PHE A 339 -3.38 -0.90 -21.39
CA PHE A 339 -3.30 -2.28 -20.90
C PHE A 339 -1.89 -2.89 -21.00
N CYS A 340 -1.11 -2.55 -22.03
CA CYS A 340 0.20 -3.13 -22.31
C CYS A 340 1.26 -2.03 -22.48
N PRO A 341 1.58 -1.29 -21.41
CA PRO A 341 2.58 -0.23 -21.46
C PRO A 341 3.98 -0.79 -21.75
N ASP A 342 4.80 0.00 -22.43
CA ASP A 342 6.25 -0.24 -22.46
C ASP A 342 6.87 -0.08 -21.06
N TYR A 343 8.15 -0.46 -20.92
CA TYR A 343 8.80 -0.50 -19.62
C TYR A 343 8.88 0.88 -18.96
N GLU A 344 9.21 1.93 -19.72
CA GLU A 344 9.35 3.28 -19.18
C GLU A 344 7.99 3.83 -18.72
N SER A 345 6.95 3.69 -19.55
CA SER A 345 5.59 4.10 -19.22
C SER A 345 5.04 3.34 -18.01
N TRP A 346 5.30 2.03 -17.95
CA TRP A 346 4.92 1.20 -16.80
C TRP A 346 5.63 1.64 -15.52
N TRP A 347 6.94 1.91 -15.62
CA TRP A 347 7.74 2.31 -14.48
C TRP A 347 7.28 3.66 -13.94
N VAL A 348 7.06 4.66 -14.80
CA VAL A 348 6.52 5.97 -14.40
C VAL A 348 5.17 5.82 -13.70
N ARG A 349 4.22 5.07 -14.30
CA ARG A 349 2.91 4.80 -13.67
C ARG A 349 3.01 4.17 -12.29
N ARG A 350 4.02 3.33 -12.08
CA ARG A 350 4.24 2.66 -10.79
C ARG A 350 4.81 3.62 -9.74
N GLU A 351 5.68 4.53 -10.13
CA GLU A 351 6.33 5.48 -9.21
C GLU A 351 5.46 6.70 -8.93
N GLU A 352 4.47 6.98 -9.77
CA GLU A 352 3.46 8.00 -9.50
C GLU A 352 2.58 7.64 -8.31
N ARG A 353 2.81 8.40 -7.24
CA ARG A 353 2.21 8.20 -5.92
C ARG A 353 0.71 8.49 -5.89
N ASP A 354 0.27 9.44 -6.72
CA ASP A 354 -1.11 9.73 -7.02
C ASP A 354 -1.29 9.59 -8.53
N LEU A 355 -2.19 8.70 -8.96
CA LEU A 355 -2.58 8.54 -10.36
C LEU A 355 -3.10 9.85 -10.99
N SER A 356 -3.33 10.91 -10.20
CA SER A 356 -3.96 12.16 -10.63
C SER A 356 -3.19 12.89 -11.71
N ASP A 357 -1.86 12.88 -11.70
CA ASP A 357 -1.09 13.83 -12.52
C ASP A 357 -0.86 13.30 -13.94
N LEU A 358 -0.52 12.01 -14.09
CA LEU A 358 -0.47 11.36 -15.41
C LEU A 358 -1.85 11.11 -15.96
N GLU A 359 -2.85 10.75 -15.15
CA GLU A 359 -4.23 10.70 -15.63
C GLU A 359 -4.70 12.10 -16.05
N ALA A 360 -4.33 13.17 -15.34
CA ALA A 360 -4.62 14.55 -15.74
C ALA A 360 -3.90 14.93 -17.05
N GLU A 361 -2.64 14.53 -17.22
CA GLU A 361 -1.85 14.79 -18.43
C GLU A 361 -2.39 13.99 -19.64
N LEU A 362 -2.71 12.71 -19.45
CA LEU A 362 -3.40 11.87 -20.44
C LEU A 362 -4.78 12.44 -20.78
N MET A 363 -5.54 12.90 -19.79
CA MET A 363 -6.84 13.56 -19.99
C MET A 363 -6.70 14.90 -20.73
N ALA A 364 -5.63 15.67 -20.48
CA ALA A 364 -5.36 16.94 -21.16
C ALA A 364 -4.99 16.72 -22.63
N ASN A 365 -4.09 15.77 -22.90
CA ASN A 365 -3.57 15.44 -24.23
C ASN A 365 -4.59 14.75 -25.15
N HIS A 366 -5.63 14.11 -24.58
CA HIS A 366 -6.60 13.31 -25.33
C HIS A 366 -8.05 13.79 -25.23
N ASN A 367 -8.27 15.08 -24.94
CA ASN A 367 -9.61 15.68 -24.90
C ASN A 367 -10.41 15.48 -26.21
N SER A 368 -9.74 15.45 -27.37
CA SER A 368 -10.36 15.31 -28.69
C SER A 368 -10.66 13.85 -29.10
N THR A 369 -10.13 12.85 -28.38
CA THR A 369 -10.28 11.43 -28.75
C THR A 369 -11.37 10.72 -27.96
N GLY A 370 -12.08 11.41 -27.04
CA GLY A 370 -13.08 10.79 -26.17
C GLY A 370 -12.49 10.01 -24.98
N LEU A 371 -11.16 9.93 -24.88
CA LEU A 371 -10.45 9.14 -23.85
C LEU A 371 -10.78 9.65 -22.45
N LYS A 372 -10.84 10.97 -22.25
CA LYS A 372 -11.22 11.59 -20.98
C LYS A 372 -12.59 11.11 -20.49
N LYS A 373 -13.59 11.01 -21.38
CA LYS A 373 -14.93 10.55 -21.00
C LYS A 373 -14.97 9.06 -20.65
N TRP A 374 -14.09 8.26 -21.26
CA TRP A 374 -13.95 6.84 -20.95
C TRP A 374 -13.22 6.60 -19.64
N LEU A 375 -12.08 7.27 -19.42
CA LEU A 375 -11.32 7.21 -18.16
C LEU A 375 -12.14 7.68 -16.96
N MET A 376 -12.95 8.74 -17.10
CA MET A 376 -13.84 9.22 -16.04
C MET A 376 -15.01 8.27 -15.69
N LYS A 377 -15.27 7.25 -16.53
CA LYS A 377 -16.36 6.27 -16.36
C LYS A 377 -15.85 4.92 -15.82
N LYS A 378 -14.54 4.67 -15.97
CA LYS A 378 -13.82 3.53 -15.39
C LYS A 378 -13.65 3.76 -13.90
#